data_AF-A0A2J8WGK4-F1
#
_entry.id   AF-A0A2J8WGK4-F1
#
_cell.length_a   1.000
_cell.length_b   1.000
_cell.length_c   1.000
_cell.angle_alpha   90.00
_cell.angle_beta   90.00
_cell.angle_gamma   90.00
#
_symmetry.space_group_name_H-M   'P 1'
#
loop_
_entity.id
_entity.type
_entity.pdbx_description
1 polymer ?
#
loop_
_entity_poly.entity_id
_entity_poly.type
_entity_poly.pdbx_seq_one_letter_code
_entity_poly.pdbx_strand_id
1 'polypeptide(L)'
;GPSFLSEALFSTRATKIEEMDPSFNLHETITKLSGEVILQIANEPVLPFNALDIALEVQNNLKGDQPNIHQLLAMASRLRESAELFQSDEMRPANDPKERAPIRIRMLNDILQDMEKSFLVKQVPPGFYR
;
A
#
# COMPACT_ATOMS: atom_id res chain seq x y z
N GLY A 1 -7.29 38.36 -17.66
CA GLY A 1 -6.59 37.40 -16.79
C GLY A 1 -7.30 37.34 -15.46
N PRO A 2 -7.24 36.23 -14.71
CA PRO A 2 -7.79 36.19 -13.37
C PRO A 2 -7.05 37.21 -12.49
N SER A 3 -7.81 37.99 -11.72
CA SER A 3 -7.29 39.01 -10.81
C SER A 3 -6.72 38.36 -9.55
N PHE A 4 -5.65 38.93 -8.99
CA PHE A 4 -5.02 38.58 -7.70
C PHE A 4 -6.04 38.44 -6.54
N LEU A 5 -7.23 39.04 -6.69
CA LEU A 5 -8.32 38.97 -5.72
C LEU A 5 -9.07 37.63 -5.71
N SER A 6 -8.99 36.79 -6.75
CA SER A 6 -9.63 35.46 -6.69
C SER A 6 -8.90 34.50 -5.77
N GLU A 7 -7.59 34.71 -5.55
CA GLU A 7 -6.82 33.99 -4.53
C GLU A 7 -7.13 34.50 -3.11
N ALA A 8 -7.54 35.76 -2.92
CA ALA A 8 -7.91 36.27 -1.59
C ALA A 8 -9.17 35.62 -0.98
N LEU A 9 -9.89 34.78 -1.74
CA LEU A 9 -11.03 33.98 -1.27
C LEU A 9 -10.61 32.70 -0.50
N PHE A 10 -9.40 32.66 0.08
CA PHE A 10 -9.03 31.64 1.06
C PHE A 10 -9.77 31.78 2.40
N SER A 11 -10.50 32.89 2.62
CA SER A 11 -11.19 33.15 3.89
C SER A 11 -12.18 32.05 4.29
N THR A 12 -12.92 31.45 3.36
CA THR A 12 -13.83 30.33 3.65
C THR A 12 -13.11 29.01 3.92
N ARG A 13 -11.89 28.83 3.40
CA ARG A 13 -11.05 27.66 3.69
C ARG A 13 -10.37 27.80 5.05
N ALA A 14 -9.93 29.01 5.40
CA ALA A 14 -9.35 29.33 6.69
C ALA A 14 -10.36 29.12 7.84
N THR A 15 -11.60 29.61 7.69
CA THR A 15 -12.65 29.40 8.70
C THR A 15 -12.99 27.92 8.88
N LYS A 16 -13.00 27.13 7.80
CA LYS A 16 -13.25 25.69 7.87
C LYS A 16 -12.10 24.92 8.54
N ILE A 17 -10.86 25.39 8.39
CA ILE A 17 -9.70 24.80 9.08
C ILE A 17 -9.74 25.15 10.57
N GLU A 18 -10.04 26.40 10.94
CA GLU A 18 -10.25 26.81 12.33
C GLU A 18 -11.41 26.07 13.01
N GLU A 19 -12.48 25.74 12.28
CA GLU A 19 -13.61 24.97 12.80
C GLU A 19 -13.27 23.48 13.00
N MET A 20 -12.44 22.90 12.13
CA MET A 20 -12.15 21.46 12.10
C MET A 20 -10.92 21.07 12.93
N ASP A 21 -9.88 21.92 12.98
CA ASP A 21 -8.64 21.67 13.71
C ASP A 21 -8.00 22.99 14.20
N PRO A 22 -8.66 23.70 15.15
CA PRO A 22 -8.24 25.02 15.60
C PRO A 22 -6.83 25.05 16.21
N SER A 23 -6.40 23.95 16.81
CA SER A 23 -5.08 23.81 17.44
C SER A 23 -4.05 23.12 16.56
N PHE A 24 -4.39 22.79 15.31
CA PHE A 24 -3.53 22.05 14.37
C PHE A 24 -3.09 20.65 14.85
N ASN A 25 -3.74 20.10 15.86
CA ASN A 25 -3.38 18.79 16.42
C ASN A 25 -3.64 17.66 15.42
N LEU A 26 -4.70 17.77 14.61
CA LEU A 26 -4.99 16.79 13.56
C LEU A 26 -3.95 16.88 12.44
N HIS A 27 -3.62 18.09 11.99
CA HIS A 27 -2.57 18.30 10.98
C HIS A 27 -1.21 17.78 11.47
N GLU A 28 -0.86 18.06 12.73
CA GLU A 28 0.37 17.54 13.34
C GLU A 28 0.36 16.01 13.38
N THR A 29 -0.76 15.39 13.79
CA THR A 29 -0.89 13.93 13.86
C THR A 29 -0.77 13.28 12.49
N ILE A 30 -1.44 13.83 11.47
CA ILE A 30 -1.33 13.35 10.08
C ILE A 30 0.11 13.50 9.59
N THR A 31 0.74 14.64 9.85
CA THR A 31 2.13 14.90 9.43
C THR A 31 3.09 13.91 10.07
N LYS A 32 2.94 13.66 11.38
CA LYS A 32 3.74 12.66 12.11
C LYS A 32 3.53 11.25 11.55
N LEU A 33 2.28 10.84 11.32
CA LEU A 33 1.97 9.53 10.77
C LEU A 33 2.52 9.35 9.36
N SER A 34 2.29 10.32 8.46
CA SER A 34 2.80 10.27 7.09
C SER A 34 4.34 10.30 7.07
N GLY A 35 4.96 11.14 7.91
CA GLY A 35 6.41 11.21 8.04
C GLY A 35 7.02 9.89 8.50
N GLU A 36 6.43 9.23 9.49
CA GLU A 36 6.87 7.92 9.98
C GLU A 36 6.82 6.86 8.86
N VAL A 37 5.71 6.79 8.12
CA VAL A 37 5.56 5.84 7.00
C VAL A 37 6.59 6.11 5.90
N ILE A 38 6.83 7.38 5.56
CA ILE A 38 7.87 7.75 4.57
C ILE A 38 9.25 7.31 5.06
N LEU A 39 9.57 7.55 6.33
CA LEU A 39 10.87 7.16 6.89
C LEU A 39 11.05 5.64 6.91
N GLN A 40 10.01 4.88 7.22
CA GLN A 40 10.05 3.42 7.15
C GLN A 40 10.32 2.95 5.72
N ILE A 41 9.59 3.45 4.73
CA ILE A 41 9.79 3.08 3.32
C ILE A 41 11.19 3.47 2.81
N ALA A 42 11.71 4.63 3.24
CA ALA A 42 12.98 5.15 2.76
C ALA A 42 14.21 4.52 3.43
N ASN A 43 14.09 4.09 4.69
CA ASN A 43 15.24 3.70 5.51
C ASN A 43 15.25 2.24 5.94
N GLU A 44 14.11 1.53 5.94
CA GLU A 44 14.12 0.10 6.24
C GLU A 44 14.89 -0.66 5.16
N PRO A 45 15.76 -1.63 5.52
CA PRO A 45 16.58 -2.35 4.55
C PRO A 45 15.72 -3.19 3.60
N VAL A 46 14.58 -3.69 4.07
CA VAL A 46 13.58 -4.40 3.28
C VAL A 46 12.30 -3.58 3.30
N LEU A 47 11.64 -3.42 2.14
CA LEU A 47 10.40 -2.66 2.05
C LEU A 47 9.34 -3.22 3.03
N PRO A 48 8.63 -2.36 3.77
CA PRO A 48 7.69 -2.79 4.82
C PRO A 48 6.34 -3.23 4.23
N PHE A 49 6.34 -4.04 3.18
CA PHE A 49 5.15 -4.59 2.55
C PHE A 49 4.96 -6.06 2.93
N ASN A 50 3.72 -6.43 3.22
CA ASN A 50 3.35 -7.78 3.60
C ASN A 50 2.50 -8.44 2.49
N ALA A 51 3.11 -9.37 1.77
CA ALA A 51 2.44 -10.11 0.69
C ALA A 51 1.27 -10.98 1.23
N LEU A 52 1.38 -11.46 2.47
CA LEU A 52 0.35 -12.30 3.08
C LEU A 52 -0.93 -11.53 3.36
N ASP A 53 -0.83 -10.27 3.80
CA ASP A 53 -1.99 -9.42 4.05
C ASP A 53 -2.82 -9.23 2.76
N ILE A 54 -2.13 -9.03 1.63
CA ILE A 54 -2.78 -8.91 0.31
C ILE A 54 -3.45 -10.24 -0.08
N ALA A 55 -2.75 -11.37 0.09
CA ALA A 55 -3.31 -12.68 -0.25
C ALA A 55 -4.57 -13.03 0.58
N LEU A 56 -4.56 -12.66 1.87
CA LEU A 56 -5.71 -12.81 2.76
C LEU A 56 -6.87 -11.92 2.33
N GLU A 57 -6.59 -10.67 1.95
CA GLU A 57 -7.60 -9.73 1.46
C GLU A 57 -8.22 -10.23 0.14
N VAL A 58 -7.42 -10.74 -0.79
CA VAL A 58 -7.92 -11.40 -2.02
C VAL A 58 -8.84 -12.57 -1.66
N GLN A 59 -8.43 -13.44 -0.73
CA GLN A 59 -9.26 -14.58 -0.32
C GLN A 59 -10.56 -14.15 0.36
N ASN A 60 -10.53 -13.10 1.19
CA ASN A 60 -11.70 -12.56 1.88
C ASN A 60 -12.72 -11.98 0.90
N ASN A 61 -12.26 -11.27 -0.13
CA ASN A 61 -13.12 -10.69 -1.16
C ASN A 61 -13.81 -11.72 -2.07
N LEU A 62 -13.40 -12.99 -1.98
CA LEU A 62 -14.02 -14.10 -2.70
C LEU A 62 -15.07 -14.87 -1.88
N LYS A 63 -15.44 -14.39 -0.68
CA LYS A 63 -16.50 -15.02 0.11
C LYS A 63 -17.88 -14.57 -0.42
N GLY A 64 -18.51 -15.38 -1.27
CA GLY A 64 -19.88 -15.12 -1.79
C GLY A 64 -20.38 -16.20 -2.78
N ASP A 65 -21.65 -16.12 -3.18
CA ASP A 65 -22.25 -17.07 -4.14
C ASP A 65 -22.18 -16.53 -5.58
N GLN A 66 -20.99 -16.60 -6.18
CA GLN A 66 -20.80 -16.27 -7.61
C GLN A 66 -20.49 -17.52 -8.44
N PRO A 67 -20.97 -17.59 -9.70
CA PRO A 67 -20.57 -18.66 -10.61
C PRO A 67 -19.05 -18.62 -10.86
N ASN A 68 -18.42 -19.78 -10.96
CA ASN A 68 -16.95 -19.99 -11.11
C ASN A 68 -16.08 -19.67 -9.87
N ILE A 69 -16.67 -19.44 -8.70
CA ILE A 69 -15.90 -19.06 -7.52
C ILE A 69 -14.92 -20.14 -7.03
N HIS A 70 -15.20 -21.43 -7.26
CA HIS A 70 -14.32 -22.51 -6.82
C HIS A 70 -12.92 -22.47 -7.46
N GLN A 71 -12.82 -22.14 -8.75
CA GLN A 71 -11.52 -22.01 -9.41
C GLN A 71 -10.76 -20.81 -8.86
N LEU A 72 -11.44 -19.68 -8.67
CA LEU A 72 -10.86 -18.45 -8.16
C LEU A 72 -10.42 -18.58 -6.69
N LEU A 73 -11.21 -19.26 -5.85
CA LEU A 73 -10.84 -19.63 -4.48
C LEU A 73 -9.63 -20.55 -4.44
N ALA A 74 -9.53 -21.52 -5.35
CA ALA A 74 -8.33 -22.37 -5.45
C ALA A 74 -7.09 -21.55 -5.85
N MET A 75 -7.23 -20.55 -6.73
CA MET A 75 -6.13 -19.63 -7.05
C MET A 75 -5.74 -18.77 -5.85
N ALA A 76 -6.72 -18.22 -5.12
CA ALA A 76 -6.48 -17.42 -3.93
C ALA A 76 -5.83 -18.22 -2.80
N SER A 77 -6.20 -19.50 -2.61
CA SER A 77 -5.51 -20.39 -1.66
C SER A 77 -4.04 -20.56 -2.02
N ARG A 78 -3.73 -20.81 -3.30
CA ARG A 78 -2.33 -20.93 -3.75
C ARG A 78 -1.55 -19.63 -3.59
N LEU A 79 -2.19 -18.49 -3.83
CA LEU A 79 -1.59 -17.18 -3.58
C LEU A 79 -1.24 -17.01 -2.10
N ARG A 80 -2.16 -17.37 -1.19
CA ARG A 80 -1.92 -17.33 0.26
C ARG A 80 -0.78 -18.24 0.68
N GLU A 81 -0.79 -19.51 0.25
CA GLU A 81 0.27 -20.47 0.54
C GLU A 81 1.64 -19.98 0.05
N SER A 82 1.69 -19.39 -1.15
CA SER A 82 2.93 -18.82 -1.71
C SER A 82 3.40 -17.59 -0.91
N ALA A 83 2.47 -16.73 -0.48
CA ALA A 83 2.77 -15.56 0.33
C ALA A 83 3.22 -15.93 1.76
N GLU A 84 2.64 -16.97 2.36
CA GLU A 84 3.07 -17.53 3.65
C GLU A 84 4.52 -18.01 3.58
N LEU A 85 4.86 -18.81 2.56
CA LEU A 85 6.22 -19.31 2.35
C LEU A 85 7.22 -18.17 2.08
N PHE A 86 6.83 -17.18 1.27
CA PHE A 86 7.67 -16.01 1.03
C PHE A 86 7.93 -15.22 2.32
N GLN A 87 6.89 -15.05 3.15
CA GLN A 87 7.00 -14.35 4.43
C GLN A 87 7.87 -15.11 5.44
N SER A 88 7.84 -16.45 5.45
CA SER A 88 8.66 -17.24 6.37
C SER A 88 10.12 -17.37 5.92
N ASP A 89 10.34 -17.61 4.63
CA ASP A 89 11.63 -18.10 4.14
C ASP A 89 12.49 -16.95 3.57
N GLU A 90 11.86 -16.03 2.85
CA GLU A 90 12.54 -14.96 2.11
C GLU A 90 12.60 -13.63 2.87
N MET A 91 11.59 -13.32 3.69
CA MET A 91 11.51 -12.04 4.43
C MET A 91 12.37 -11.97 5.71
N ARG A 92 13.15 -13.02 6.03
CA ARG A 92 14.05 -13.05 7.19
C ARG A 92 15.03 -11.85 7.29
N PRO A 93 15.61 -11.32 6.19
CA PRO A 93 16.48 -10.15 6.23
C PRO A 93 15.81 -8.87 6.77
N ALA A 94 14.48 -8.79 6.77
CA ALA A 94 13.76 -7.67 7.39
C ALA A 94 14.07 -7.61 8.89
N ASN A 95 14.06 -8.78 9.56
CA ASN A 95 14.20 -8.88 11.02
C ASN A 95 15.60 -9.29 11.50
N ASP A 96 16.38 -10.02 10.70
CA ASP A 96 17.73 -10.47 11.06
C ASP A 96 18.81 -9.72 10.24
N PRO A 97 19.57 -8.80 10.86
CA PRO A 97 20.70 -8.12 10.22
C PRO A 97 21.77 -9.05 9.67
N LYS A 98 21.92 -10.28 10.20
CA LYS A 98 22.93 -11.24 9.74
C LYS A 98 22.58 -11.85 8.39
N GLU A 99 21.30 -11.85 8.02
CA GLU A 99 20.82 -12.36 6.73
C GLU A 99 20.81 -11.30 5.61
N ARG A 100 21.24 -10.08 5.92
CA ARG A 100 21.26 -8.93 5.01
C ARG A 100 22.45 -8.96 4.06
N ALA A 101 22.31 -9.70 2.96
CA ALA A 101 23.20 -9.57 1.81
C ALA A 101 22.67 -8.50 0.82
N PRO A 102 23.48 -7.52 0.38
CA PRO A 102 22.99 -6.39 -0.44
C PRO A 102 22.26 -6.81 -1.73
N ILE A 103 22.77 -7.82 -2.43
CA ILE A 103 22.13 -8.35 -3.65
C ILE A 103 20.80 -9.02 -3.32
N ARG A 104 20.76 -9.82 -2.25
CA ARG A 104 19.53 -10.51 -1.79
C ARG A 104 18.45 -9.49 -1.40
N ILE A 105 18.83 -8.47 -0.63
CA ILE A 105 17.93 -7.37 -0.25
C ILE A 105 17.37 -6.68 -1.49
N ARG A 106 18.24 -6.35 -2.46
CA ARG A 106 17.79 -5.69 -3.69
C ARG A 106 16.77 -6.54 -4.45
N MET A 107 17.07 -7.82 -4.65
CA MET A 107 16.13 -8.74 -5.31
C MET A 107 14.80 -8.83 -4.56
N LEU A 108 14.84 -8.89 -3.22
CA LEU A 108 13.65 -8.92 -2.39
C LEU A 108 12.83 -7.63 -2.52
N ASN A 109 13.48 -6.47 -2.50
CA ASN A 109 12.81 -5.18 -2.67
C ASN A 109 12.25 -5.01 -4.07
N ASP A 110 12.92 -5.50 -5.11
CA ASP A 110 12.39 -5.50 -6.48
C ASP A 110 11.07 -6.30 -6.55
N ILE A 111 11.01 -7.48 -5.91
CA ILE A 111 9.78 -8.29 -5.81
C ILE A 111 8.68 -7.52 -5.07
N LEU A 112 8.98 -6.99 -3.88
CA LEU A 112 8.01 -6.28 -3.04
C LEU A 112 7.47 -5.01 -3.71
N GLN A 113 8.34 -4.26 -4.39
CA GLN A 113 7.99 -3.04 -5.11
C GLN A 113 7.07 -3.32 -6.32
N ASP A 114 7.30 -4.43 -7.01
CA ASP A 114 6.56 -4.78 -8.22
C ASP A 114 5.34 -5.68 -7.96
N MET A 115 5.13 -6.11 -6.71
CA MET A 115 4.03 -6.99 -6.33
C MET A 115 2.66 -6.46 -6.78
N GLU A 116 2.36 -5.19 -6.52
CA GLU A 116 1.09 -4.56 -6.92
C GLU A 116 0.88 -4.57 -8.44
N LYS A 117 1.96 -4.47 -9.22
CA LYS A 117 1.90 -4.49 -10.69
C LYS A 117 1.40 -5.83 -11.23
N SER A 118 1.48 -6.91 -10.43
CA SER A 118 0.98 -8.24 -10.80
C SER A 118 -0.55 -8.30 -10.88
N PHE A 119 -1.26 -7.35 -10.26
CA PHE A 119 -2.72 -7.26 -10.29
C PHE A 119 -3.25 -6.39 -11.45
N LEU A 120 -2.38 -5.67 -12.15
CA LEU A 120 -2.79 -4.78 -13.25
C LEU A 120 -3.27 -5.57 -14.47
N VAL A 121 -4.48 -5.27 -14.93
CA VAL A 121 -5.04 -5.85 -16.16
C VAL A 121 -4.53 -5.07 -17.37
N LYS A 122 -3.83 -5.73 -18.30
CA LYS A 122 -3.21 -5.07 -19.47
C LYS A 122 -4.22 -4.44 -20.43
N GLN A 123 -5.33 -5.12 -20.66
CA GLN A 123 -6.40 -4.69 -21.57
C GLN A 123 -7.68 -4.49 -20.76
N VAL A 124 -7.96 -3.23 -20.42
CA VAL A 124 -9.11 -2.87 -19.59
C VAL A 124 -10.26 -2.41 -20.49
N PRO A 125 -11.49 -2.92 -20.26
CA PRO A 125 -12.66 -2.46 -21.01
C PRO A 125 -12.91 -0.96 -20.84
N PRO A 126 -13.50 -0.28 -21.84
CA PRO A 126 -13.88 1.12 -21.71
C PRO A 126 -14.73 1.38 -20.47
N GLY A 127 -14.38 2.40 -19.70
CA GLY A 127 -15.10 2.78 -18.47
C GLY A 127 -14.60 2.11 -17.19
N PHE A 128 -13.56 1.27 -17.25
CA PHE A 128 -12.95 0.63 -16.07
C PHE A 128 -11.53 1.13 -15.82
N TYR A 129 -11.10 1.07 -14.55
CA TYR A 129 -9.73 1.35 -14.13
C TYR A 129 -8.87 0.08 -14.18
N ARG A 130 -7.56 0.24 -14.34
CA ARG A 130 -6.59 -0.86 -14.33
C ARG A 130 -6.22 -1.28 -12.92
#